data_AF-A0A7Y9JDI2-F1
#
_entry.id   AF-A0A7Y9JDI2-F1
#
_cell.length_a   1.000
_cell.length_b   1.000
_cell.length_c   1.000
_cell.angle_alpha   90.00
_cell.angle_beta   90.00
_cell.angle_gamma   90.00
#
_symmetry.space_group_name_H-M   'P 1'
#
loop_
_entity.id
_entity.type
_entity.pdbx_description
1 polymer ?
#
loop_
_entity_poly.entity_id
_entity_poly.type
_entity_poly.pdbx_seq_one_letter_code
_entity_poly.pdbx_strand_id
1 'polypeptide(L)'
;MNELPSARPADPPSGPPTGHGAARRLDRRRLLLAGAGLATSSALFSFEPAHAGSAVTRTFRGEFTDPHGPDWHYVPFHVPRGVRAIEVGYDYHPTSIGPTTVNVVDIGIFDPSGHALGDARGFRGWSGGARRSFRISRAHATPGYLAGPITPGRWAVALGPYQIVGAGTPWTVRVTLHFGPRGPGFVPQPAPTAVPGSGPGWYRGDLHVHTVHSDGHQTQAQVLADARAAGLDFLGSAEHNTSSAQRTWGRHVPADFLVIAGEEVTTRTGHWLATGLEPGTWIDWRYRPADGQLGRFADRARAAGGLAIAAHPFQLGAGIGWEFGDDFAEMDAVEVWNGPWSGLNQTANERAVQRWHQLLTDGVFKPAVGNSDSHGHEQRIGLAQTVVRAGALSVEEILAGYRGGHSWLAESSGVGLELTARLGAVTGGCGDRVPSGEGDAVAVRLHVTGLDDGCVATLLGPGPGAPLATAAASGGEALIETTVPGGTGFVRAEVRRGTTPTAPMVAMTNPVLLGGSGPHRA
;
A
#
# COMPACT_ATOMS: atom_id res chain seq x y z
N MET A 1 -41.68 -2.48 44.14
CA MET A 1 -40.55 -1.74 44.73
C MET A 1 -39.99 -0.86 43.62
N ASN A 2 -40.75 0.19 43.27
CA ASN A 2 -40.62 1.59 43.73
C ASN A 2 -39.41 2.26 43.07
N GLU A 3 -39.48 3.42 42.42
CA GLU A 3 -40.54 4.28 41.89
C GLU A 3 -39.79 5.35 41.04
N LEU A 4 -40.50 6.02 40.14
CA LEU A 4 -40.12 7.16 39.26
C LEU A 4 -39.72 8.45 40.07
N PRO A 5 -39.57 9.71 39.53
CA PRO A 5 -39.45 10.32 38.18
C PRO A 5 -38.50 11.59 38.04
N SER A 6 -38.41 12.14 36.80
CA SER A 6 -38.49 13.57 36.35
C SER A 6 -38.10 14.79 37.22
N ALA A 7 -37.34 15.76 36.65
CA ALA A 7 -37.74 17.18 36.35
C ALA A 7 -36.58 18.21 36.38
N ARG A 8 -36.65 19.24 35.50
CA ARG A 8 -35.79 20.47 35.43
C ARG A 8 -36.30 21.59 36.41
N PRO A 9 -35.95 22.90 36.25
CA PRO A 9 -34.85 23.68 36.82
C PRO A 9 -35.33 24.86 37.73
N ALA A 10 -34.43 25.61 38.40
CA ALA A 10 -34.70 26.96 38.94
C ALA A 10 -33.43 27.75 39.35
N ASP A 11 -33.25 28.97 38.82
CA ASP A 11 -32.57 30.14 39.45
C ASP A 11 -33.49 30.71 40.59
N PRO A 12 -33.21 31.80 41.38
CA PRO A 12 -32.20 32.90 41.35
C PRO A 12 -31.70 33.25 42.81
N PRO A 13 -31.42 34.50 43.32
CA PRO A 13 -31.16 35.83 42.73
C PRO A 13 -29.96 36.64 43.35
N SER A 14 -29.79 37.83 42.74
CA SER A 14 -28.97 39.04 42.96
C SER A 14 -28.78 39.66 44.36
N GLY A 15 -27.66 40.41 44.53
CA GLY A 15 -27.56 41.59 45.41
C GLY A 15 -26.22 42.40 45.26
N PRO A 16 -26.19 43.75 45.48
CA PRO A 16 -25.23 44.72 44.89
C PRO A 16 -24.42 45.51 45.98
N PRO A 17 -23.93 46.78 45.78
CA PRO A 17 -22.89 47.35 44.90
C PRO A 17 -21.78 48.16 45.67
N THR A 18 -21.06 49.07 44.98
CA THR A 18 -20.18 50.20 45.42
C THR A 18 -18.65 49.92 45.45
N GLY A 19 -17.73 50.80 45.01
CA GLY A 19 -17.80 52.20 44.57
C GLY A 19 -16.52 52.66 43.83
N HIS A 20 -16.54 53.92 43.38
CA HIS A 20 -15.55 54.62 42.55
C HIS A 20 -14.15 54.86 43.18
N GLY A 21 -13.12 55.00 42.33
CA GLY A 21 -11.85 55.62 42.70
C GLY A 21 -10.92 55.83 41.50
N ALA A 22 -10.56 57.08 41.21
CA ALA A 22 -9.88 57.54 40.00
C ALA A 22 -8.35 57.40 40.01
N ALA A 23 -7.80 57.24 38.80
CA ALA A 23 -6.54 57.74 38.23
C ALA A 23 -5.26 57.80 39.10
N ARG A 24 -4.20 57.12 38.62
CA ARG A 24 -2.85 57.71 38.60
C ARG A 24 -1.92 57.06 37.56
N ARG A 25 -1.32 57.94 36.76
CA ARG A 25 -0.25 57.69 35.78
C ARG A 25 0.94 56.98 36.42
N LEU A 26 1.51 56.01 35.70
CA LEU A 26 2.86 55.48 35.96
C LEU A 26 3.73 55.76 34.74
N ASP A 27 4.78 56.54 34.97
CA ASP A 27 5.89 56.76 34.05
C ASP A 27 7.11 55.96 34.52
N ARG A 28 7.73 55.27 33.57
CA ARG A 28 9.15 54.89 33.45
C ARG A 28 9.93 54.41 34.70
N ARG A 29 10.23 53.11 34.74
CA ARG A 29 11.57 52.51 34.45
C ARG A 29 11.67 51.07 34.96
N ARG A 30 12.38 50.24 34.17
CA ARG A 30 12.98 48.92 34.45
C ARG A 30 12.05 47.70 34.41
N LEU A 31 11.90 47.14 33.21
CA LEU A 31 11.74 45.69 33.03
C LEU A 31 13.03 45.15 32.40
N LEU A 32 13.74 44.31 33.15
CA LEU A 32 14.88 43.53 32.68
C LEU A 32 14.36 42.24 32.01
N LEU A 33 14.72 42.10 30.74
CA LEU A 33 15.09 40.88 30.02
C LEU A 33 14.87 39.53 30.70
N ALA A 34 13.96 38.73 30.13
CA ALA A 34 14.18 37.31 29.83
C ALA A 34 13.07 36.82 28.87
N GLY A 35 13.08 37.33 27.64
CA GLY A 35 12.30 36.77 26.54
C GLY A 35 13.28 36.27 25.49
N ALA A 36 13.57 34.96 25.49
CA ALA A 36 14.31 34.33 24.41
C ALA A 36 13.39 34.24 23.18
N GLY A 37 13.28 35.35 22.45
CA GLY A 37 12.73 35.36 21.11
C GLY A 37 13.69 34.61 20.19
N LEU A 38 13.23 33.49 19.64
CA LEU A 38 13.83 32.87 18.46
C LEU A 38 13.66 33.84 17.29
N ALA A 39 14.64 34.71 17.08
CA ALA A 39 14.86 35.32 15.78
C ALA A 39 15.28 34.18 14.82
N THR A 40 14.32 33.59 14.12
CA THR A 40 14.57 32.66 13.01
C THR A 40 15.15 33.46 11.85
N SER A 41 16.43 33.79 11.92
CA SER A 41 17.10 34.48 10.83
C SER A 41 17.10 33.58 9.60
N SER A 42 16.45 34.04 8.54
CA SER A 42 16.43 33.40 7.21
C SER A 42 17.84 33.08 6.67
N ALA A 43 18.87 33.75 7.18
CA ALA A 43 20.28 33.53 6.89
C ALA A 43 20.79 32.11 7.24
N LEU A 44 20.24 31.45 8.27
CA LEU A 44 20.66 30.10 8.66
C LEU A 44 20.26 29.04 7.62
N PHE A 45 19.21 29.31 6.84
CA PHE A 45 18.63 28.37 5.87
C PHE A 45 18.93 28.72 4.41
N SER A 46 19.66 29.81 4.13
CA SER A 46 19.84 30.33 2.77
C SER A 46 21.22 30.04 2.21
N PHE A 47 21.30 29.54 0.98
CA PHE A 47 22.58 29.38 0.28
C PHE A 47 22.89 30.65 -0.53
N GLU A 48 24.11 31.15 -0.43
CA GLU A 48 24.57 32.23 -1.31
C GLU A 48 24.69 31.70 -2.75
N PRO A 49 24.31 32.50 -3.76
CA PRO A 49 24.58 32.16 -5.16
C PRO A 49 26.08 31.94 -5.38
N ALA A 50 26.44 30.93 -6.17
CA ALA A 50 27.83 30.62 -6.48
C ALA A 50 28.06 30.45 -7.99
N HIS A 51 29.32 30.56 -8.41
CA HIS A 51 29.70 30.45 -9.81
C HIS A 51 29.39 29.07 -10.39
N ALA A 52 29.08 29.03 -11.69
CA ALA A 52 28.90 27.77 -12.41
C ALA A 52 30.14 26.86 -12.24
N GLY A 53 29.91 25.58 -11.97
CA GLY A 53 30.96 24.61 -11.68
C GLY A 53 31.25 24.41 -10.19
N SER A 54 30.75 25.28 -9.30
CA SER A 54 30.92 25.12 -7.86
C SER A 54 29.83 24.24 -7.22
N ALA A 55 30.10 23.82 -5.97
CA ALA A 55 29.11 23.24 -5.08
C ALA A 55 29.22 23.89 -3.70
N VAL A 56 28.08 24.10 -3.04
CA VAL A 56 28.01 24.67 -1.68
C VAL A 56 27.24 23.71 -0.80
N THR A 57 27.81 23.33 0.35
CA THR A 57 27.20 22.42 1.32
C THR A 57 26.81 23.16 2.59
N ARG A 58 25.63 22.85 3.13
CA ARG A 58 25.23 23.22 4.48
C ARG A 58 24.80 22.00 5.27
N THR A 59 25.04 22.04 6.58
CA THR A 59 24.71 20.97 7.51
C THR A 59 23.70 21.48 8.53
N PHE A 60 22.60 20.76 8.65
CA PHE A 60 21.54 20.95 9.63
C PHE A 60 21.62 19.82 10.66
N ARG A 61 21.29 20.13 11.92
CA ARG A 61 21.35 19.17 13.03
C ARG A 61 20.12 19.35 13.92
N GLY A 62 19.72 18.27 14.59
CA GLY A 62 18.67 18.28 15.59
C GLY A 62 18.60 16.93 16.30
N GLU A 63 17.54 16.73 17.08
CA GLU A 63 17.34 15.53 17.87
C GLU A 63 15.84 15.21 17.96
N PHE A 64 15.49 13.92 17.80
CA PHE A 64 14.17 13.42 18.18
C PHE A 64 14.23 12.98 19.64
N THR A 65 13.60 13.71 20.55
CA THR A 65 13.64 13.42 22.00
C THR A 65 12.42 12.66 22.50
N ASP A 66 11.36 12.58 21.69
CA ASP A 66 10.08 11.97 22.04
C ASP A 66 9.75 10.83 21.07
N PRO A 67 9.61 9.58 21.55
CA PRO A 67 9.17 8.45 20.72
C PRO A 67 7.74 8.60 20.19
N HIS A 68 6.96 9.53 20.74
CA HIS A 68 5.62 9.90 20.28
C HIS A 68 5.58 11.28 19.61
N GLY A 69 6.74 11.77 19.15
CA GLY A 69 6.86 13.01 18.41
C GLY A 69 6.10 12.99 17.08
N PRO A 70 6.12 14.11 16.33
CA PRO A 70 5.42 14.21 15.05
C PRO A 70 5.95 13.19 14.04
N ASP A 71 5.05 12.58 13.27
CA ASP A 71 5.39 11.59 12.22
C ASP A 71 6.31 12.15 11.13
N TRP A 72 6.31 13.47 10.93
CA TRP A 72 7.08 14.16 9.90
C TRP A 72 7.74 15.43 10.44
N HIS A 73 9.05 15.54 10.26
CA HIS A 73 9.86 16.71 10.58
C HIS A 73 10.47 17.30 9.31
N TYR A 74 10.24 18.59 9.06
CA TYR A 74 10.70 19.26 7.84
C TYR A 74 11.88 20.17 8.13
N VAL A 75 13.00 19.94 7.43
CA VAL A 75 14.21 20.76 7.48
C VAL A 75 14.22 21.70 6.26
N PRO A 76 13.86 23.00 6.44
CA PRO A 76 13.74 23.92 5.31
C PRO A 76 15.10 24.46 4.87
N PHE A 77 15.23 24.75 3.57
CA PHE A 77 16.39 25.45 3.02
C PHE A 77 16.02 26.22 1.75
N HIS A 78 16.73 27.31 1.45
CA HIS A 78 16.49 28.13 0.25
C HIS A 78 17.47 27.78 -0.86
N VAL A 79 16.93 27.44 -2.02
CA VAL A 79 17.67 27.18 -3.24
C VAL A 79 17.71 28.46 -4.09
N PRO A 80 18.89 29.06 -4.33
CA PRO A 80 19.03 30.23 -5.20
C PRO A 80 18.90 29.86 -6.69
N ARG A 81 18.88 30.89 -7.55
CA ARG A 81 18.99 30.69 -9.00
C ARG A 81 20.36 30.09 -9.36
N GLY A 82 20.41 29.36 -10.47
CA GLY A 82 21.66 28.79 -11.01
C GLY A 82 22.02 27.40 -10.47
N VAL A 83 21.21 26.83 -9.59
CA VAL A 83 21.39 25.45 -9.11
C VAL A 83 20.94 24.45 -10.18
N ARG A 84 21.83 23.51 -10.52
CA ARG A 84 21.58 22.43 -11.51
C ARG A 84 21.20 21.11 -10.86
N ALA A 85 21.61 20.88 -9.61
CA ALA A 85 21.29 19.67 -8.86
C ALA A 85 21.31 19.93 -7.34
N ILE A 86 20.50 19.18 -6.62
CA ILE A 86 20.47 19.10 -5.16
C ILE A 86 20.93 17.70 -4.77
N GLU A 87 21.84 17.62 -3.83
CA GLU A 87 22.28 16.36 -3.22
C GLU A 87 22.06 16.47 -1.72
N VAL A 88 21.47 15.44 -1.14
CA VAL A 88 21.17 15.39 0.29
C VAL A 88 21.72 14.08 0.83
N GLY A 89 22.45 14.16 1.93
CA GLY A 89 22.79 13.00 2.76
C GLY A 89 22.32 13.25 4.18
N TYR A 90 21.95 12.20 4.89
CA TYR A 90 21.62 12.30 6.32
C TYR A 90 22.25 11.17 7.11
N ASP A 91 22.41 11.41 8.40
CA ASP A 91 22.94 10.47 9.37
C ASP A 91 22.18 10.64 10.68
N TYR A 92 21.98 9.55 11.41
CA TYR A 92 21.44 9.58 12.76
C TYR A 92 22.07 8.44 13.55
N HIS A 93 22.25 8.64 14.86
CA HIS A 93 22.83 7.61 15.70
C HIS A 93 21.82 6.47 15.92
N PRO A 94 22.09 5.24 15.44
CA PRO A 94 21.21 4.12 15.67
C PRO A 94 21.37 3.68 17.12
N THR A 95 20.42 4.05 17.98
CA THR A 95 20.27 3.44 19.29
C THR A 95 19.49 2.13 19.08
N SER A 96 20.06 1.03 19.55
CA SER A 96 19.41 -0.28 19.58
C SER A 96 19.29 -0.75 21.02
N ILE A 97 18.10 -1.21 21.42
CA ILE A 97 17.88 -1.91 22.71
C ILE A 97 17.50 -3.37 22.50
N GLY A 98 17.73 -3.91 21.29
CA GLY A 98 17.39 -5.27 20.92
C GLY A 98 17.37 -5.49 19.40
N PRO A 99 17.18 -6.73 18.93
CA PRO A 99 17.27 -7.08 17.51
C PRO A 99 16.19 -6.42 16.64
N THR A 100 15.06 -6.01 17.22
CA THR A 100 13.91 -5.41 16.52
C THR A 100 13.62 -3.98 16.93
N THR A 101 14.40 -3.43 17.87
CA THR A 101 14.15 -2.11 18.46
C THR A 101 15.31 -1.19 18.14
N VAL A 102 15.30 -0.66 16.91
CA VAL A 102 16.31 0.25 16.37
C VAL A 102 15.67 1.56 15.94
N ASN A 103 16.44 2.64 16.02
CA ASN A 103 16.00 3.90 15.42
C ASN A 103 15.88 3.77 13.90
N VAL A 104 14.72 4.14 13.37
CA VAL A 104 14.45 4.27 11.93
C VAL A 104 13.97 5.68 11.68
N VAL A 105 14.72 6.42 10.87
CA VAL A 105 14.32 7.76 10.41
C VAL A 105 14.30 7.71 8.90
N ASP A 106 13.15 7.94 8.30
CA ASP A 106 12.97 7.97 6.86
C ASP A 106 13.42 9.31 6.26
N ILE A 107 13.65 9.34 4.95
CA ILE A 107 14.01 10.55 4.23
C ILE A 107 13.24 10.73 2.91
N GLY A 108 12.85 11.99 2.66
CA GLY A 108 12.34 12.47 1.38
C GLY A 108 12.52 13.98 1.22
N ILE A 109 11.89 14.55 0.19
CA ILE A 109 12.06 15.99 -0.11
C ILE A 109 10.87 16.58 -0.86
N PHE A 110 10.56 17.83 -0.51
CA PHE A 110 9.58 18.66 -1.18
C PHE A 110 10.19 19.95 -1.74
N ASP A 111 9.65 20.41 -2.86
CA ASP A 111 10.04 21.64 -3.55
C ASP A 111 9.21 22.86 -3.11
N PRO A 112 9.48 24.06 -3.66
CA PRO A 112 8.80 25.30 -3.27
C PRO A 112 7.29 25.34 -3.49
N SER A 113 6.72 24.38 -4.22
CA SER A 113 5.26 24.24 -4.38
C SER A 113 4.58 23.85 -3.06
N GLY A 114 5.32 23.30 -2.10
CA GLY A 114 4.85 23.01 -0.74
C GLY A 114 4.71 21.53 -0.43
N HIS A 115 4.34 21.23 0.81
CA HIS A 115 4.22 19.87 1.34
C HIS A 115 2.89 19.67 2.06
N ALA A 116 1.84 20.37 1.63
CA ALA A 116 0.48 20.18 2.17
C ALA A 116 -0.02 18.76 1.87
N LEU A 117 -0.87 18.24 2.74
CA LEU A 117 -1.41 16.88 2.61
C LEU A 117 -2.20 16.70 1.31
N GLY A 118 -1.78 15.74 0.49
CA GLY A 118 -2.34 15.40 -0.81
C GLY A 118 -1.89 16.31 -1.96
N ASP A 119 -1.06 17.33 -1.70
CA ASP A 119 -0.52 18.19 -2.77
C ASP A 119 0.74 17.56 -3.39
N ALA A 120 0.53 16.88 -4.51
CA ALA A 120 1.60 16.20 -5.23
C ALA A 120 2.59 17.13 -5.94
N ARG A 121 2.26 18.42 -6.11
CA ARG A 121 3.08 19.34 -6.92
C ARG A 121 4.46 19.57 -6.33
N GLY A 122 4.55 19.59 -5.00
CA GLY A 122 5.81 19.77 -4.32
C GLY A 122 6.54 18.47 -4.01
N PHE A 123 5.93 17.29 -4.17
CA PHE A 123 6.60 16.02 -3.88
C PHE A 123 7.75 15.78 -4.87
N ARG A 124 8.95 15.49 -4.36
CA ARG A 124 10.14 15.24 -5.19
C ARG A 124 10.81 13.89 -4.92
N GLY A 125 10.28 13.10 -4.00
CA GLY A 125 10.73 11.75 -3.76
C GLY A 125 10.71 11.35 -2.29
N TRP A 126 10.73 10.05 -2.11
CA TRP A 126 10.75 9.35 -0.83
C TRP A 126 11.58 8.09 -1.00
N SER A 127 12.30 7.69 0.04
CA SER A 127 13.02 6.42 0.05
C SER A 127 12.87 5.65 1.36
N GLY A 128 11.95 6.06 2.24
CA GLY A 128 11.87 5.51 3.59
C GLY A 128 13.24 5.52 4.27
N GLY A 129 13.56 4.42 4.95
CA GLY A 129 14.89 4.14 5.50
C GLY A 129 15.88 3.48 4.53
N ALA A 130 15.50 3.23 3.27
CA ALA A 130 16.30 2.44 2.32
C ALA A 130 17.60 3.14 1.88
N ARG A 131 17.71 4.47 2.05
CA ARG A 131 18.84 5.26 1.53
C ARG A 131 19.34 6.28 2.53
N ARG A 132 20.67 6.43 2.58
CA ARG A 132 21.38 7.47 3.37
C ARG A 132 21.67 8.76 2.61
N SER A 133 21.47 8.75 1.30
CA SER A 133 21.61 9.93 0.45
C SER A 133 20.85 9.80 -0.86
N PHE A 134 20.58 10.95 -1.47
CA PHE A 134 19.98 11.03 -2.80
C PHE A 134 20.45 12.28 -3.53
N ARG A 135 20.27 12.27 -4.86
CA ARG A 135 20.56 13.41 -5.73
C ARG A 135 19.40 13.62 -6.70
N ILE A 136 19.03 14.87 -6.92
CA ILE A 136 18.01 15.29 -7.89
C ILE A 136 18.59 16.35 -8.81
N SER A 137 18.32 16.20 -10.09
CA SER A 137 18.63 17.17 -11.12
C SER A 137 17.49 17.24 -12.13
N ARG A 138 17.63 18.12 -13.13
CA ARG A 138 16.66 18.21 -14.22
C ARG A 138 16.57 16.94 -15.08
N ALA A 139 17.69 16.24 -15.25
CA ALA A 139 17.79 15.09 -16.14
C ALA A 139 17.73 13.74 -15.41
N HIS A 140 18.23 13.68 -14.17
CA HIS A 140 18.40 12.44 -13.42
C HIS A 140 18.04 12.63 -11.96
N ALA A 141 17.58 11.56 -11.32
CA ALA A 141 17.41 11.47 -9.88
C ALA A 141 17.79 10.06 -9.40
N THR A 142 18.18 9.96 -8.13
CA THR A 142 18.29 8.66 -7.44
C THR A 142 16.95 7.92 -7.51
N PRO A 143 16.91 6.59 -7.70
CA PRO A 143 15.67 5.81 -7.57
C PRO A 143 14.93 6.13 -6.26
N GLY A 144 13.61 6.27 -6.34
CA GLY A 144 12.75 6.85 -5.28
C GLY A 144 12.49 8.35 -5.42
N TYR A 145 13.26 9.05 -6.25
CA TYR A 145 13.17 10.50 -6.43
C TYR A 145 12.83 10.90 -7.86
N LEU A 146 12.24 12.10 -8.00
CA LEU A 146 11.71 12.60 -9.25
C LEU A 146 12.68 13.60 -9.90
N ALA A 147 13.25 13.20 -11.04
CA ALA A 147 13.96 14.10 -11.93
C ALA A 147 13.02 15.19 -12.47
N GLY A 148 13.52 16.41 -12.56
CA GLY A 148 12.74 17.58 -12.99
C GLY A 148 13.42 18.90 -12.60
N PRO A 149 12.91 20.05 -13.08
CA PRO A 149 13.52 21.35 -12.82
C PRO A 149 13.84 21.59 -11.35
N ILE A 150 14.98 22.24 -11.10
CA ILE A 150 15.34 22.74 -9.77
C ILE A 150 14.83 24.17 -9.65
N THR A 151 13.63 24.31 -9.09
CA THR A 151 12.95 25.58 -8.90
C THR A 151 13.60 26.37 -7.76
N PRO A 152 14.04 27.62 -7.97
CA PRO A 152 14.51 28.47 -6.87
C PRO A 152 13.39 28.72 -5.86
N GLY A 153 13.71 28.77 -4.57
CA GLY A 153 12.73 28.98 -3.51
C GLY A 153 13.01 28.11 -2.29
N ARG A 154 12.02 28.00 -1.41
CA ARG A 154 12.12 27.25 -0.15
C ARG A 154 11.79 25.77 -0.38
N TRP A 155 12.80 24.92 -0.31
CA TRP A 155 12.66 23.47 -0.30
C TRP A 155 12.59 22.95 1.15
N ALA A 156 12.16 21.71 1.32
CA ALA A 156 12.17 21.04 2.62
C ALA A 156 12.60 19.58 2.48
N VAL A 157 13.65 19.19 3.20
CA VAL A 157 13.92 17.76 3.44
C VAL A 157 12.89 17.28 4.46
N ALA A 158 12.19 16.19 4.16
CA ALA A 158 11.27 15.54 5.08
C ALA A 158 12.00 14.40 5.77
N LEU A 159 11.98 14.38 7.11
CA LEU A 159 12.44 13.29 7.95
C LEU A 159 11.22 12.63 8.57
N GLY A 160 11.11 11.30 8.48
CA GLY A 160 10.04 10.54 9.13
C GLY A 160 10.58 9.72 10.29
N PRO A 161 10.50 10.17 11.55
CA PRO A 161 10.91 9.36 12.71
C PRO A 161 10.01 8.12 12.85
N TYR A 162 10.34 7.06 12.13
CA TYR A 162 9.52 5.86 12.00
C TYR A 162 9.46 5.08 13.30
N GLN A 163 10.62 4.92 13.92
CA GLN A 163 10.77 4.29 15.22
C GLN A 163 11.90 5.01 15.94
N ILE A 164 11.61 5.52 17.14
CA ILE A 164 12.58 6.25 17.97
C ILE A 164 12.60 5.58 19.34
N VAL A 165 13.79 5.18 19.77
CA VAL A 165 14.01 4.55 21.07
C VAL A 165 14.26 5.62 22.14
N GLY A 166 13.82 5.37 23.37
CA GLY A 166 13.65 6.34 24.47
C GLY A 166 14.90 7.02 25.07
N ALA A 167 16.06 7.01 24.40
CA ALA A 167 17.19 7.89 24.74
C ALA A 167 17.34 9.09 23.77
N GLY A 168 16.39 9.24 22.85
CA GLY A 168 16.44 10.21 21.77
C GLY A 168 17.29 9.76 20.58
N THR A 169 17.19 10.49 19.46
CA THR A 169 17.90 10.21 18.21
C THR A 169 18.44 11.51 17.61
N PRO A 170 19.71 11.86 17.88
CA PRO A 170 20.36 12.96 17.19
C PRO A 170 20.51 12.65 15.71
N TRP A 171 20.23 13.65 14.87
CA TRP A 171 20.29 13.55 13.43
C TRP A 171 21.07 14.71 12.81
N THR A 172 21.62 14.46 11.62
CA THR A 172 22.34 15.44 10.80
C THR A 172 21.88 15.32 9.35
N VAL A 173 21.56 16.44 8.70
CA VAL A 173 21.22 16.52 7.27
C VAL A 173 22.22 17.42 6.58
N ARG A 174 22.91 16.91 5.55
CA ARG A 174 23.83 17.66 4.68
C ARG A 174 23.15 17.91 3.34
N VAL A 175 22.96 19.17 2.99
CA VAL A 175 22.43 19.59 1.68
C VAL A 175 23.55 20.24 0.88
N THR A 176 23.83 19.72 -0.30
CA THR A 176 24.81 20.24 -1.26
C THR A 176 24.09 20.73 -2.52
N LEU A 177 24.23 22.02 -2.82
CA LEU A 177 23.72 22.62 -4.04
C LEU A 177 24.84 22.72 -5.07
N HIS A 178 24.60 22.17 -6.26
CA HIS A 178 25.54 22.18 -7.38
C HIS A 178 25.13 23.27 -8.37
N PHE A 179 26.02 24.19 -8.72
CA PHE A 179 25.71 25.36 -9.56
C PHE A 179 26.17 25.18 -11.00
N GLY A 180 25.36 25.54 -11.98
CA GLY A 180 25.79 25.49 -13.38
C GLY A 180 24.64 25.50 -14.39
N PRO A 181 24.94 25.24 -15.67
CA PRO A 181 23.92 25.21 -16.70
C PRO A 181 22.89 24.12 -16.42
N ARG A 182 21.64 24.39 -16.83
CA ARG A 182 20.56 23.42 -16.74
C ARG A 182 20.83 22.28 -17.73
N GLY A 183 20.83 21.04 -17.23
CA GLY A 183 20.90 19.86 -18.09
C GLY A 183 19.63 19.64 -18.92
N PRO A 184 19.63 18.60 -19.79
CA PRO A 184 18.46 18.22 -20.58
C PRO A 184 17.28 17.81 -19.71
N GLY A 185 16.09 17.74 -20.31
CA GLY A 185 14.86 17.44 -19.59
C GLY A 185 14.76 15.94 -19.41
N PHE A 186 14.37 15.49 -18.23
CA PHE A 186 13.94 14.10 -18.10
C PHE A 186 12.74 13.83 -19.01
N VAL A 187 12.80 12.75 -19.78
CA VAL A 187 11.71 12.27 -20.63
C VAL A 187 11.16 10.98 -20.02
N PRO A 188 9.94 11.01 -19.46
CA PRO A 188 9.25 9.81 -18.99
C PRO A 188 9.01 8.83 -20.13
N GLN A 189 9.13 7.54 -19.83
CA GLN A 189 8.75 6.43 -20.70
C GLN A 189 7.95 5.44 -19.83
N PRO A 190 6.66 5.70 -19.60
CA PRO A 190 5.80 4.79 -18.84
C PRO A 190 5.59 3.48 -19.60
N ALA A 191 5.14 2.44 -18.89
CA ALA A 191 4.77 1.17 -19.52
C ALA A 191 3.55 1.36 -20.45
N PRO A 192 3.44 0.58 -21.54
CA PRO A 192 2.20 0.46 -22.31
C PRO A 192 1.05 -0.06 -21.44
N THR A 193 -0.19 0.38 -21.72
CA THR A 193 -1.37 -0.01 -20.95
C THR A 193 -2.06 -1.28 -21.43
N ALA A 194 -1.60 -1.86 -22.54
CA ALA A 194 -2.12 -3.10 -23.11
C ALA A 194 -1.05 -3.84 -23.91
N VAL A 195 -1.14 -5.17 -23.93
CA VAL A 195 -0.39 -6.05 -24.83
C VAL A 195 -1.22 -6.29 -26.10
N PRO A 196 -0.81 -5.76 -27.28
CA PRO A 196 -1.58 -5.87 -28.50
C PRO A 196 -1.78 -7.33 -28.93
N GLY A 197 -2.98 -7.65 -29.43
CA GLY A 197 -3.31 -9.00 -29.92
C GLY A 197 -3.61 -10.02 -28.83
N SER A 198 -3.59 -9.62 -27.55
CA SER A 198 -4.13 -10.43 -26.45
C SER A 198 -5.67 -10.53 -26.56
N GLY A 199 -6.24 -11.64 -26.09
CA GLY A 199 -7.67 -11.94 -26.18
C GLY A 199 -8.24 -12.47 -24.86
N PRO A 200 -9.47 -13.00 -24.86
CA PRO A 200 -10.06 -13.51 -23.62
C PRO A 200 -9.28 -14.69 -23.05
N GLY A 201 -9.01 -14.68 -21.76
CA GLY A 201 -8.22 -15.73 -21.13
C GLY A 201 -8.03 -15.57 -19.62
N TRP A 202 -7.25 -16.48 -19.05
CA TRP A 202 -6.76 -16.43 -17.68
C TRP A 202 -5.31 -15.93 -17.68
N TYR A 203 -5.07 -14.82 -17.02
CA TYR A 203 -3.76 -14.16 -16.94
C TYR A 203 -3.22 -14.21 -15.53
N ARG A 204 -1.93 -14.55 -15.37
CA ARG A 204 -1.26 -14.66 -14.07
C ARG A 204 -0.53 -13.36 -13.75
N GLY A 205 -0.66 -12.87 -12.53
CA GLY A 205 0.11 -11.73 -12.11
C GLY A 205 0.32 -11.59 -10.62
N ASP A 206 1.12 -10.60 -10.30
CA ASP A 206 1.57 -10.23 -8.96
C ASP A 206 1.56 -8.70 -8.87
N LEU A 207 0.65 -8.13 -8.09
CA LEU A 207 0.45 -6.68 -8.01
C LEU A 207 1.35 -5.98 -6.98
N HIS A 208 2.14 -6.74 -6.23
CA HIS A 208 2.89 -6.24 -5.07
C HIS A 208 4.37 -6.55 -5.25
N VAL A 209 5.07 -5.73 -6.02
CA VAL A 209 6.50 -5.91 -6.32
C VAL A 209 7.24 -4.58 -6.18
N HIS A 210 8.39 -4.65 -5.49
CA HIS A 210 9.28 -3.53 -5.23
C HIS A 210 10.53 -3.60 -6.07
N THR A 211 11.09 -2.45 -6.41
CA THR A 211 12.37 -2.36 -7.11
C THR A 211 13.34 -1.50 -6.31
N VAL A 212 14.51 -1.21 -6.89
CA VAL A 212 15.42 -0.20 -6.35
C VAL A 212 14.78 1.19 -6.19
N HIS A 213 13.57 1.43 -6.67
CA HIS A 213 12.88 2.71 -6.50
C HIS A 213 12.27 2.92 -5.11
N SER A 214 12.11 1.87 -4.29
CA SER A 214 11.86 1.96 -2.85
C SER A 214 13.02 1.30 -2.09
N ASP A 215 12.74 0.18 -1.45
CA ASP A 215 13.61 -0.64 -0.62
C ASP A 215 13.94 -2.00 -1.24
N GLY A 216 13.37 -2.30 -2.41
CA GLY A 216 13.80 -3.43 -3.22
C GLY A 216 15.27 -3.35 -3.66
N HIS A 217 15.84 -4.50 -3.97
CA HIS A 217 17.25 -4.67 -4.33
C HIS A 217 17.45 -5.01 -5.81
N GLN A 218 16.36 -5.17 -6.56
CA GLN A 218 16.36 -5.52 -7.98
C GLN A 218 16.00 -4.33 -8.87
N THR A 219 16.65 -4.24 -10.02
CA THR A 219 16.28 -3.30 -11.07
C THR A 219 14.99 -3.74 -11.78
N GLN A 220 14.31 -2.80 -12.45
CA GLN A 220 13.12 -3.08 -13.28
C GLN A 220 13.35 -4.23 -14.29
N ALA A 221 14.54 -4.30 -14.90
CA ALA A 221 14.88 -5.38 -15.83
C ALA A 221 15.04 -6.74 -15.15
N GLN A 222 15.61 -6.80 -13.94
CA GLN A 222 15.73 -8.03 -13.16
C GLN A 222 14.35 -8.51 -12.68
N VAL A 223 13.52 -7.60 -12.19
CA VAL A 223 12.14 -7.90 -11.78
C VAL A 223 11.34 -8.49 -12.95
N LEU A 224 11.43 -7.92 -14.15
CA LEU A 224 10.75 -8.47 -15.33
C LEU A 224 11.28 -9.85 -15.73
N ALA A 225 12.59 -10.10 -15.60
CA ALA A 225 13.17 -11.40 -15.88
C ALA A 225 12.63 -12.47 -14.91
N ASP A 226 12.61 -12.16 -13.62
CA ASP A 226 12.12 -13.05 -12.57
C ASP A 226 10.60 -13.27 -12.66
N ALA A 227 9.82 -12.22 -12.97
CA ALA A 227 8.38 -12.33 -13.20
C ALA A 227 8.05 -13.25 -14.38
N ARG A 228 8.76 -13.12 -15.51
CA ARG A 228 8.58 -14.00 -16.68
C ARG A 228 9.03 -15.42 -16.37
N ALA A 229 10.13 -15.61 -15.63
CA ALA A 229 10.57 -16.92 -15.18
C ALA A 229 9.57 -17.60 -14.24
N ALA A 230 8.82 -16.82 -13.45
CA ALA A 230 7.72 -17.31 -12.62
C ALA A 230 6.44 -17.64 -13.41
N GLY A 231 6.41 -17.38 -14.72
CA GLY A 231 5.26 -17.61 -15.59
C GLY A 231 4.12 -16.60 -15.41
N LEU A 232 4.46 -15.36 -15.05
CA LEU A 232 3.50 -14.26 -15.00
C LEU A 232 3.29 -13.65 -16.39
N ASP A 233 2.09 -13.13 -16.63
CA ASP A 233 1.70 -12.33 -17.79
C ASP A 233 1.76 -10.83 -17.47
N PHE A 234 1.55 -10.47 -16.20
CA PHE A 234 1.62 -9.10 -15.72
C PHE A 234 2.20 -8.97 -14.32
N LEU A 235 2.66 -7.77 -13.96
CA LEU A 235 2.97 -7.39 -12.59
C LEU A 235 2.49 -5.98 -12.26
N GLY A 236 2.31 -5.68 -10.97
CA GLY A 236 2.09 -4.34 -10.45
C GLY A 236 3.37 -3.77 -9.86
N SER A 237 3.71 -2.54 -10.25
CA SER A 237 4.78 -1.79 -9.59
C SER A 237 4.19 -1.12 -8.35
N ALA A 238 4.73 -1.41 -7.17
CA ALA A 238 4.13 -1.02 -5.90
C ALA A 238 5.12 -0.30 -4.97
N GLU A 239 6.06 0.47 -5.51
CA GLU A 239 7.10 1.14 -4.71
C GLU A 239 6.50 1.93 -3.54
N HIS A 240 7.10 1.82 -2.36
CA HIS A 240 6.67 2.56 -1.18
C HIS A 240 6.64 4.08 -1.41
N ASN A 241 5.44 4.65 -1.39
CA ASN A 241 5.20 6.10 -1.27
C ASN A 241 5.90 6.95 -2.37
N THR A 242 6.15 6.39 -3.55
CA THR A 242 6.81 7.09 -4.66
C THR A 242 6.38 6.59 -6.03
N SER A 243 6.10 7.52 -6.94
CA SER A 243 5.76 7.19 -8.33
C SER A 243 6.98 7.05 -9.27
N SER A 244 8.19 7.02 -8.71
CA SER A 244 9.41 7.19 -9.51
C SER A 244 9.66 6.08 -10.55
N ALA A 245 9.35 4.81 -10.23
CA ALA A 245 9.50 3.68 -11.15
C ALA A 245 8.52 3.74 -12.32
N GLN A 246 7.29 4.23 -12.07
CA GLN A 246 6.21 4.34 -13.06
C GLN A 246 6.63 5.14 -14.30
N ARG A 247 7.59 6.07 -14.15
CA ARG A 247 8.08 6.95 -15.21
C ARG A 247 9.11 6.28 -16.15
N THR A 248 9.56 5.07 -15.85
CA THR A 248 10.68 4.43 -16.57
C THR A 248 10.43 2.98 -17.01
N TRP A 249 9.34 2.33 -16.59
CA TRP A 249 9.05 0.95 -16.96
C TRP A 249 9.04 0.69 -18.48
N GLY A 250 8.56 1.63 -19.29
CA GLY A 250 8.50 1.50 -20.75
C GLY A 250 9.87 1.34 -21.43
N ARG A 251 10.98 1.57 -20.72
CA ARG A 251 12.34 1.28 -21.20
C ARG A 251 12.70 -0.20 -21.16
N HIS A 252 11.95 -1.00 -20.40
CA HIS A 252 12.32 -2.36 -20.01
C HIS A 252 11.24 -3.38 -20.36
N VAL A 253 9.97 -2.99 -20.35
CA VAL A 253 8.83 -3.90 -20.58
C VAL A 253 8.86 -4.47 -22.01
N PRO A 254 8.88 -5.81 -22.16
CA PRO A 254 8.80 -6.44 -23.48
C PRO A 254 7.36 -6.37 -24.03
N ALA A 255 7.20 -6.57 -25.34
CA ALA A 255 5.92 -6.38 -26.02
C ALA A 255 4.82 -7.37 -25.60
N ASP A 256 5.20 -8.51 -25.01
CA ASP A 256 4.33 -9.62 -24.58
C ASP A 256 3.98 -9.57 -23.08
N PHE A 257 4.34 -8.53 -22.35
CA PHE A 257 4.18 -8.46 -20.90
C PHE A 257 3.56 -7.12 -20.46
N LEU A 258 2.70 -7.16 -19.43
CA LEU A 258 2.02 -5.97 -18.92
C LEU A 258 2.61 -5.53 -17.56
N VAL A 259 2.89 -4.24 -17.40
CA VAL A 259 3.20 -3.64 -16.09
C VAL A 259 2.11 -2.64 -15.74
N ILE A 260 1.45 -2.89 -14.62
CA ILE A 260 0.41 -2.04 -14.06
C ILE A 260 1.07 -1.05 -13.10
N ALA A 261 0.91 0.24 -13.36
CA ALA A 261 1.44 1.28 -12.49
C ALA A 261 0.65 1.33 -11.17
N GLY A 262 1.37 1.40 -10.05
CA GLY A 262 0.78 1.54 -8.73
C GLY A 262 1.77 2.07 -7.71
N GLU A 263 1.33 2.08 -6.45
CA GLU A 263 2.09 2.54 -5.29
C GLU A 263 1.61 1.73 -4.07
N GLU A 264 2.52 1.20 -3.26
CA GLU A 264 2.18 0.79 -1.92
C GLU A 264 2.21 2.02 -1.02
N VAL A 265 1.02 2.42 -0.56
CA VAL A 265 0.83 3.53 0.33
C VAL A 265 1.07 3.02 1.75
N THR A 266 2.29 3.26 2.23
CA THR A 266 2.79 2.81 3.52
C THR A 266 2.58 3.90 4.56
N THR A 267 1.45 3.82 5.25
CA THR A 267 1.11 4.73 6.36
C THR A 267 1.85 4.31 7.64
N ARG A 268 1.49 4.89 8.79
CA ARG A 268 2.00 4.48 10.11
C ARG A 268 1.13 3.44 10.81
N THR A 269 0.09 2.93 10.13
CA THR A 269 -1.05 2.23 10.71
C THR A 269 -1.69 1.25 9.71
N GLY A 270 -0.91 0.74 8.76
CA GLY A 270 -1.41 -0.11 7.67
C GLY A 270 -0.88 0.28 6.29
N HIS A 271 -0.74 -0.71 5.42
CA HIS A 271 -0.35 -0.52 4.03
C HIS A 271 -1.50 -0.87 3.09
N TRP A 272 -1.56 -0.21 1.95
CA TRP A 272 -2.49 -0.58 0.88
C TRP A 272 -1.91 -0.30 -0.50
N LEU A 273 -2.33 -1.08 -1.49
CA LEU A 273 -1.94 -0.89 -2.88
C LEU A 273 -2.92 0.05 -3.57
N ALA A 274 -2.41 1.16 -4.08
CA ALA A 274 -3.06 1.98 -5.09
C ALA A 274 -2.60 1.51 -6.46
N THR A 275 -3.34 0.61 -7.11
CA THR A 275 -2.96 0.00 -8.40
C THR A 275 -3.79 0.54 -9.55
N GLY A 276 -3.28 0.49 -10.77
CA GLY A 276 -3.95 1.04 -11.96
C GLY A 276 -3.88 2.56 -12.03
N LEU A 277 -2.83 3.16 -11.48
CA LEU A 277 -2.66 4.61 -11.47
C LEU A 277 -2.19 5.14 -12.83
N GLU A 278 -2.56 6.38 -13.14
CA GLU A 278 -1.90 7.12 -14.22
C GLU A 278 -0.41 7.30 -13.88
N PRO A 279 0.53 6.96 -14.80
CA PRO A 279 1.96 6.99 -14.51
C PRO A 279 2.44 8.37 -14.01
N GLY A 280 3.06 8.38 -12.84
CA GLY A 280 3.52 9.58 -12.15
C GLY A 280 2.55 10.10 -11.08
N THR A 281 1.36 9.52 -10.95
CA THR A 281 0.45 9.79 -9.83
C THR A 281 1.10 9.33 -8.53
N TRP A 282 1.09 10.22 -7.54
CA TRP A 282 1.56 9.96 -6.18
C TRP A 282 0.38 10.06 -5.22
N ILE A 283 0.26 9.08 -4.32
CA ILE A 283 -0.72 9.07 -3.25
C ILE A 283 0.00 9.41 -1.95
N ASP A 284 -0.60 10.30 -1.17
CA ASP A 284 0.06 10.80 0.03
C ASP A 284 -0.26 9.88 1.20
N TRP A 285 0.76 9.32 1.86
CA TRP A 285 0.63 8.36 2.95
C TRP A 285 0.60 9.01 4.35
N ARG A 286 0.75 10.34 4.41
CA ARG A 286 1.00 11.11 5.65
C ARG A 286 -0.26 11.31 6.50
N TYR A 287 -0.93 10.23 6.85
CA TYR A 287 -2.16 10.20 7.63
C TYR A 287 -2.29 8.94 8.50
N ARG A 288 -3.16 9.00 9.49
CA ARG A 288 -3.57 7.93 10.41
C ARG A 288 -5.10 7.76 10.38
N PRO A 289 -5.67 6.73 11.03
CA PRO A 289 -7.12 6.51 11.02
C PRO A 289 -7.91 7.72 11.53
N ALA A 290 -7.41 8.38 12.57
CA ALA A 290 -8.03 9.56 13.17
C ALA A 290 -8.14 10.78 12.22
N ASP A 291 -7.32 10.83 11.16
CA ASP A 291 -7.35 11.94 10.20
C ASP A 291 -8.47 11.81 9.15
N GLY A 292 -9.08 10.62 9.04
CA GLY A 292 -10.20 10.37 8.12
C GLY A 292 -9.85 10.55 6.63
N GLN A 293 -8.60 10.26 6.23
CA GLN A 293 -8.11 10.53 4.87
C GLN A 293 -8.08 9.29 3.96
N LEU A 294 -8.24 8.08 4.51
CA LEU A 294 -8.13 6.84 3.73
C LEU A 294 -9.08 6.84 2.52
N GLY A 295 -10.38 7.10 2.74
CA GLY A 295 -11.37 7.12 1.67
C GLY A 295 -11.04 8.14 0.58
N ARG A 296 -10.62 9.37 0.95
CA ARG A 296 -10.19 10.40 -0.01
C ARG A 296 -9.06 9.91 -0.93
N PHE A 297 -8.09 9.19 -0.39
CA PHE A 297 -6.95 8.71 -1.17
C PHE A 297 -7.27 7.42 -1.95
N ALA A 298 -8.08 6.53 -1.39
CA ALA A 298 -8.63 5.39 -2.12
C ALA A 298 -9.47 5.84 -3.33
N ASP A 299 -10.32 6.85 -3.16
CA ASP A 299 -11.12 7.45 -4.24
C ASP A 299 -10.27 8.08 -5.33
N ARG A 300 -9.08 8.59 -5.00
CA ARG A 300 -8.14 9.07 -6.00
C ARG A 300 -7.59 7.95 -6.87
N ALA A 301 -7.34 6.76 -6.31
CA ALA A 301 -6.97 5.59 -7.10
C ALA A 301 -8.14 5.13 -7.99
N ARG A 302 -9.36 5.07 -7.44
CA ARG A 302 -10.58 4.74 -8.19
C ARG A 302 -10.88 5.71 -9.33
N ALA A 303 -10.64 7.00 -9.12
CA ALA A 303 -10.84 8.03 -10.15
C ALA A 303 -9.91 7.85 -11.37
N ALA A 304 -8.80 7.14 -11.20
CA ALA A 304 -7.91 6.74 -12.30
C ALA A 304 -8.31 5.39 -12.96
N GLY A 305 -9.46 4.81 -12.58
CA GLY A 305 -9.87 3.46 -12.99
C GLY A 305 -9.17 2.34 -12.21
N GLY A 306 -8.38 2.71 -11.21
CA GLY A 306 -7.58 1.83 -10.36
C GLY A 306 -8.37 1.09 -9.27
N LEU A 307 -7.61 0.46 -8.36
CA LEU A 307 -8.12 -0.21 -7.16
C LEU A 307 -7.32 0.18 -5.93
N ALA A 308 -8.01 0.20 -4.78
CA ALA A 308 -7.42 0.21 -3.45
C ALA A 308 -7.48 -1.19 -2.83
N ILE A 309 -6.34 -1.77 -2.46
CA ILE A 309 -6.25 -3.14 -1.91
C ILE A 309 -5.61 -3.08 -0.54
N ALA A 310 -6.26 -3.60 0.50
CA ALA A 310 -5.62 -3.76 1.81
C ALA A 310 -4.43 -4.74 1.68
N ALA A 311 -3.21 -4.25 1.87
CA ALA A 311 -1.99 -5.04 1.74
C ALA A 311 -1.69 -5.73 3.08
N HIS A 312 -1.37 -7.03 3.01
CA HIS A 312 -0.93 -7.89 4.11
C HIS A 312 -1.45 -7.48 5.51
N PRO A 313 -2.77 -7.33 5.71
CA PRO A 313 -3.35 -6.52 6.79
C PRO A 313 -3.06 -7.04 8.21
N PHE A 314 -2.65 -8.29 8.33
CA PHE A 314 -2.33 -8.95 9.60
C PHE A 314 -0.85 -9.23 9.79
N GLN A 315 0.01 -8.73 8.90
CA GLN A 315 1.45 -8.85 9.05
C GLN A 315 1.92 -8.09 10.29
N LEU A 316 2.81 -8.73 11.05
CA LEU A 316 3.30 -8.17 12.31
C LEU A 316 4.48 -7.23 12.03
N GLY A 317 4.41 -6.03 12.60
CA GLY A 317 5.48 -5.04 12.53
C GLY A 317 4.96 -3.66 12.90
N ALA A 318 5.81 -2.83 13.49
CA ALA A 318 5.43 -1.45 13.81
C ALA A 318 5.03 -0.73 12.52
N GLY A 319 3.81 -0.20 12.45
CA GLY A 319 3.29 0.55 11.30
C GLY A 319 2.74 -0.27 10.12
N ILE A 320 2.92 -1.59 10.14
CA ILE A 320 2.52 -2.50 9.03
C ILE A 320 1.08 -2.98 9.21
N GLY A 321 0.72 -3.41 10.42
CA GLY A 321 -0.59 -3.97 10.71
C GLY A 321 -1.73 -2.97 10.42
N TRP A 322 -2.83 -3.47 9.85
CA TRP A 322 -3.96 -2.66 9.44
C TRP A 322 -4.79 -2.15 10.63
N GLU A 323 -4.91 -0.83 10.78
CA GLU A 323 -5.68 -0.20 11.88
C GLU A 323 -6.88 0.64 11.39
N PHE A 324 -7.19 0.65 10.09
CA PHE A 324 -8.29 1.45 9.51
C PHE A 324 -9.67 0.78 9.60
N GLY A 325 -9.83 -0.23 10.45
CA GLY A 325 -11.06 -1.03 10.55
C GLY A 325 -10.93 -2.38 9.86
N ASP A 326 -11.35 -3.44 10.54
CA ASP A 326 -11.23 -4.82 10.05
C ASP A 326 -12.31 -5.20 9.03
N ASP A 327 -13.27 -4.31 8.76
CA ASP A 327 -14.26 -4.41 7.69
C ASP A 327 -13.69 -4.00 6.32
N PHE A 328 -12.50 -3.38 6.31
CA PHE A 328 -11.84 -2.82 5.14
C PHE A 328 -12.78 -1.94 4.30
N ALA A 329 -13.66 -1.17 4.94
CA ALA A 329 -14.76 -0.45 4.29
C ALA A 329 -14.31 0.32 3.04
N GLU A 330 -13.21 1.07 3.16
CA GLU A 330 -12.64 1.93 2.11
C GLU A 330 -11.84 1.19 1.04
N MET A 331 -11.66 -0.13 1.13
CA MET A 331 -10.82 -0.92 0.21
C MET A 331 -11.68 -1.74 -0.76
N ASP A 332 -11.22 -1.87 -2.01
CA ASP A 332 -11.92 -2.63 -3.04
C ASP A 332 -11.65 -4.14 -2.94
N ALA A 333 -10.47 -4.54 -2.44
CA ALA A 333 -10.04 -5.92 -2.29
C ALA A 333 -9.12 -6.11 -1.07
N VAL A 334 -8.87 -7.37 -0.70
CA VAL A 334 -8.01 -7.73 0.44
C VAL A 334 -6.93 -8.70 -0.01
N GLU A 335 -5.67 -8.38 0.28
CA GLU A 335 -4.56 -9.31 0.12
C GLU A 335 -4.61 -10.35 1.25
N VAL A 336 -5.04 -11.57 0.90
CA VAL A 336 -5.20 -12.68 1.85
C VAL A 336 -4.02 -13.65 1.82
N TRP A 337 -3.15 -13.50 0.82
CA TRP A 337 -1.94 -14.29 0.66
C TRP A 337 -0.78 -13.36 0.28
N ASN A 338 0.09 -13.10 1.24
CA ASN A 338 1.33 -12.37 1.04
C ASN A 338 2.54 -13.28 1.26
N GLY A 339 3.39 -13.42 0.24
CA GLY A 339 4.65 -14.14 0.36
C GLY A 339 4.49 -15.64 0.64
N PRO A 340 5.50 -16.28 1.27
CA PRO A 340 5.46 -17.70 1.59
C PRO A 340 4.40 -18.03 2.66
N TRP A 341 3.78 -19.21 2.54
CA TRP A 341 2.89 -19.75 3.58
C TRP A 341 3.67 -20.50 4.65
N SER A 342 4.58 -19.80 5.33
CA SER A 342 5.38 -20.37 6.44
C SER A 342 5.69 -19.31 7.50
N GLY A 343 6.08 -19.77 8.71
CA GLY A 343 6.53 -18.89 9.78
C GLY A 343 5.48 -17.83 10.20
N LEU A 344 5.90 -16.57 10.32
CA LEU A 344 5.01 -15.47 10.68
C LEU A 344 4.02 -15.12 9.56
N ASN A 345 4.45 -15.20 8.29
CA ASN A 345 3.58 -14.98 7.14
C ASN A 345 2.41 -15.96 7.12
N GLN A 346 2.63 -17.23 7.48
CA GLN A 346 1.53 -18.19 7.63
C GLN A 346 0.49 -17.72 8.64
N THR A 347 0.93 -17.23 9.82
CA THR A 347 0.00 -16.77 10.85
C THR A 347 -0.82 -15.57 10.38
N ALA A 348 -0.18 -14.62 9.69
CA ALA A 348 -0.83 -13.46 9.11
C ALA A 348 -1.80 -13.84 7.98
N ASN A 349 -1.39 -14.70 7.05
CA ASN A 349 -2.19 -15.16 5.92
C ASN A 349 -3.41 -15.97 6.38
N GLU A 350 -3.28 -16.87 7.37
CA GLU A 350 -4.43 -17.60 7.94
C GLU A 350 -5.45 -16.64 8.56
N ARG A 351 -4.98 -15.61 9.29
CA ARG A 351 -5.86 -14.59 9.85
C ARG A 351 -6.55 -13.76 8.75
N ALA A 352 -5.83 -13.47 7.67
CA ALA A 352 -6.37 -12.77 6.51
C ALA A 352 -7.49 -13.57 5.83
N VAL A 353 -7.26 -14.86 5.56
CA VAL A 353 -8.27 -15.76 4.99
C VAL A 353 -9.48 -15.90 5.91
N GLN A 354 -9.27 -16.06 7.22
CA GLN A 354 -10.36 -16.15 8.19
C GLN A 354 -11.23 -14.89 8.22
N ARG A 355 -10.60 -13.70 8.28
CA ARG A 355 -11.35 -12.44 8.28
C ARG A 355 -12.07 -12.21 6.96
N TRP A 356 -11.40 -12.45 5.85
CA TRP A 356 -12.02 -12.35 4.52
C TRP A 356 -13.22 -13.29 4.37
N HIS A 357 -13.09 -14.54 4.82
CA HIS A 357 -14.20 -15.49 4.80
C HIS A 357 -15.37 -15.02 5.67
N GLN A 358 -15.10 -14.42 6.84
CA GLN A 358 -16.13 -13.83 7.67
C GLN A 358 -16.88 -12.70 6.96
N LEU A 359 -16.18 -11.81 6.25
CA LEU A 359 -16.82 -10.76 5.45
C LEU A 359 -17.78 -11.34 4.41
N LEU A 360 -17.37 -12.42 3.72
CA LEU A 360 -18.23 -13.12 2.77
C LEU A 360 -19.50 -13.66 3.45
N THR A 361 -19.37 -14.27 4.62
CA THR A 361 -20.51 -14.80 5.40
C THR A 361 -21.42 -13.68 5.91
N ASP A 362 -20.86 -12.51 6.23
CA ASP A 362 -21.60 -11.31 6.64
C ASP A 362 -22.27 -10.58 5.47
N GLY A 363 -22.15 -11.10 4.25
CA GLY A 363 -22.78 -10.51 3.06
C GLY A 363 -21.96 -9.42 2.38
N VAL A 364 -20.69 -9.26 2.74
CA VAL A 364 -19.76 -8.25 2.20
C VAL A 364 -18.78 -8.92 1.25
N PHE A 365 -18.94 -8.68 -0.05
CA PHE A 365 -18.00 -9.20 -1.05
C PHE A 365 -16.87 -8.22 -1.33
N LYS A 366 -15.66 -8.60 -0.91
CA LYS A 366 -14.39 -8.00 -1.35
C LYS A 366 -13.53 -9.10 -1.98
N PRO A 367 -13.04 -8.95 -3.22
CA PRO A 367 -12.17 -9.94 -3.84
C PRO A 367 -10.93 -10.23 -2.98
N ALA A 368 -10.60 -11.51 -2.85
CA ALA A 368 -9.32 -11.97 -2.33
C ALA A 368 -8.25 -11.85 -3.43
N VAL A 369 -7.08 -11.33 -3.06
CA VAL A 369 -5.89 -11.28 -3.91
C VAL A 369 -4.68 -11.88 -3.20
N GLY A 370 -3.69 -12.29 -3.98
CA GLY A 370 -2.43 -12.82 -3.47
C GLY A 370 -1.25 -12.35 -4.30
N ASN A 371 -0.18 -11.95 -3.62
CA ASN A 371 1.00 -11.31 -4.20
C ASN A 371 2.27 -11.73 -3.45
N SER A 372 3.45 -11.41 -4.00
CA SER A 372 4.72 -11.81 -3.37
C SER A 372 5.27 -10.82 -2.35
N ASP A 373 5.03 -9.53 -2.57
CA ASP A 373 5.70 -8.44 -1.84
C ASP A 373 7.23 -8.62 -1.90
N SER A 374 7.72 -8.84 -3.12
CA SER A 374 9.12 -9.15 -3.38
C SER A 374 9.99 -7.88 -3.38
N HIS A 375 11.07 -7.96 -2.62
CA HIS A 375 12.12 -6.96 -2.46
C HIS A 375 13.48 -7.46 -2.98
N GLY A 376 13.60 -8.73 -3.36
CA GLY A 376 14.88 -9.35 -3.70
C GLY A 376 14.73 -10.79 -4.19
N HIS A 377 15.83 -11.34 -4.74
CA HIS A 377 15.85 -12.69 -5.32
C HIS A 377 15.49 -13.81 -4.32
N GLU A 378 15.68 -13.57 -3.03
CA GLU A 378 15.29 -14.46 -1.94
C GLU A 378 13.77 -14.51 -1.70
N GLN A 379 13.04 -13.48 -2.13
CA GLN A 379 11.58 -13.40 -2.09
C GLN A 379 11.04 -13.65 -3.49
N ARG A 380 10.62 -14.89 -3.74
CA ARG A 380 10.19 -15.31 -5.08
C ARG A 380 9.01 -14.46 -5.57
N ILE A 381 9.21 -13.71 -6.66
CA ILE A 381 8.13 -13.03 -7.38
C ILE A 381 7.06 -14.05 -7.80
N GLY A 382 5.79 -13.70 -7.62
CA GLY A 382 4.67 -14.58 -7.89
C GLY A 382 4.49 -15.71 -6.86
N LEU A 383 4.88 -15.51 -5.59
CA LEU A 383 4.48 -16.35 -4.46
C LEU A 383 3.78 -15.46 -3.42
N ALA A 384 2.48 -15.18 -3.54
CA ALA A 384 1.50 -15.79 -4.45
C ALA A 384 1.30 -15.07 -5.78
N GLN A 385 0.63 -15.76 -6.71
CA GLN A 385 0.08 -15.21 -7.95
C GLN A 385 -1.44 -15.08 -7.81
N THR A 386 -2.01 -14.04 -8.42
CA THR A 386 -3.43 -13.99 -8.71
C THR A 386 -3.66 -14.27 -10.20
N VAL A 387 -4.50 -15.26 -10.50
CA VAL A 387 -4.88 -15.67 -11.85
C VAL A 387 -6.24 -15.08 -12.17
N VAL A 388 -6.31 -14.20 -13.17
CA VAL A 388 -7.45 -13.32 -13.46
C VAL A 388 -8.05 -13.64 -14.81
N ARG A 389 -9.37 -13.84 -14.86
CA ARG A 389 -10.12 -13.95 -16.12
C ARG A 389 -10.43 -12.56 -16.66
N ALA A 390 -9.90 -12.25 -17.84
CA ALA A 390 -10.03 -10.93 -18.47
C ALA A 390 -10.26 -11.05 -19.99
N GLY A 391 -10.85 -10.03 -20.62
CA GLY A 391 -11.10 -10.00 -22.06
C GLY A 391 -9.85 -9.75 -22.91
N ALA A 392 -8.80 -9.18 -22.32
CA ALA A 392 -7.49 -8.96 -22.91
C ALA A 392 -6.45 -8.70 -21.81
N LEU A 393 -5.16 -8.79 -22.16
CA LEU A 393 -4.04 -8.40 -21.29
C LEU A 393 -3.85 -6.89 -21.35
N SER A 394 -4.74 -6.15 -20.68
CA SER A 394 -4.70 -4.70 -20.54
C SER A 394 -4.99 -4.27 -19.10
N VAL A 395 -4.52 -3.08 -18.71
CA VAL A 395 -4.76 -2.54 -17.35
C VAL A 395 -6.25 -2.54 -17.02
N GLU A 396 -7.09 -2.05 -17.93
CA GLU A 396 -8.54 -1.94 -17.73
C GLU A 396 -9.21 -3.30 -17.50
N GLU A 397 -8.94 -4.27 -18.38
CA GLU A 397 -9.55 -5.60 -18.35
C GLU A 397 -9.06 -6.44 -17.15
N ILE A 398 -7.77 -6.35 -16.82
CA ILE A 398 -7.22 -7.02 -15.64
C ILE A 398 -7.86 -6.47 -14.36
N LEU A 399 -7.92 -5.14 -14.20
CA LEU A 399 -8.54 -4.52 -13.03
C LEU A 399 -10.05 -4.78 -12.96
N ALA A 400 -10.75 -4.86 -14.09
CA ALA A 400 -12.14 -5.29 -14.13
C ALA A 400 -12.32 -6.73 -13.63
N GLY A 401 -11.40 -7.64 -14.01
CA GLY A 401 -11.35 -9.00 -13.48
C GLY A 401 -11.13 -9.05 -11.97
N TYR A 402 -10.17 -8.27 -11.45
CA TYR A 402 -9.96 -8.12 -10.00
C TYR A 402 -11.20 -7.59 -9.29
N ARG A 403 -11.81 -6.49 -9.77
CA ARG A 403 -13.06 -5.91 -9.23
C ARG A 403 -14.20 -6.91 -9.18
N GLY A 404 -14.26 -7.80 -10.17
CA GLY A 404 -15.26 -8.85 -10.25
C GLY A 404 -15.01 -10.03 -9.33
N GLY A 405 -13.80 -10.15 -8.78
CA GLY A 405 -13.31 -11.40 -8.20
C GLY A 405 -13.33 -12.55 -9.21
N HIS A 406 -13.17 -12.25 -10.50
CA HIS A 406 -13.00 -13.24 -11.55
C HIS A 406 -11.59 -13.83 -11.51
N SER A 407 -11.19 -14.31 -10.34
CA SER A 407 -9.83 -14.70 -10.06
C SER A 407 -9.71 -15.82 -9.02
N TRP A 408 -8.56 -16.46 -9.02
CA TRP A 408 -8.12 -17.42 -8.01
C TRP A 408 -6.62 -17.23 -7.76
N LEU A 409 -6.13 -17.73 -6.63
CA LEU A 409 -4.77 -17.55 -6.17
C LEU A 409 -4.03 -18.88 -6.26
N ALA A 410 -2.75 -18.80 -6.60
CA ALA A 410 -1.87 -19.95 -6.71
C ALA A 410 -0.51 -19.63 -6.12
N GLU A 411 0.15 -20.62 -5.54
CA GLU A 411 1.54 -20.46 -5.16
C GLU A 411 2.46 -20.32 -6.38
N SER A 412 2.11 -20.88 -7.55
CA SER A 412 2.95 -20.85 -8.75
C SER A 412 2.17 -21.05 -10.05
N SER A 413 2.86 -20.85 -11.18
CA SER A 413 2.35 -21.12 -12.53
C SER A 413 2.17 -22.61 -12.84
N GLY A 414 2.72 -23.51 -12.02
CA GLY A 414 2.58 -24.95 -12.16
C GLY A 414 1.21 -25.50 -11.75
N VAL A 415 0.41 -24.74 -10.99
CA VAL A 415 -0.92 -25.17 -10.53
C VAL A 415 -1.98 -24.68 -11.51
N GLY A 416 -2.84 -25.58 -11.99
CA GLY A 416 -4.05 -25.25 -12.75
C GLY A 416 -5.31 -25.42 -11.89
N LEU A 417 -6.31 -24.56 -12.07
CA LEU A 417 -7.57 -24.64 -11.32
C LEU A 417 -8.77 -24.22 -12.17
N GLU A 418 -9.84 -24.99 -12.09
CA GLU A 418 -11.16 -24.67 -12.63
C GLU A 418 -12.25 -24.94 -11.56
N LEU A 419 -12.97 -23.90 -11.16
CA LEU A 419 -14.16 -24.01 -10.31
C LEU A 419 -15.38 -23.57 -11.12
N THR A 420 -16.39 -24.44 -11.21
CA THR A 420 -17.65 -24.14 -11.88
C THR A 420 -18.84 -24.50 -11.00
N ALA A 421 -19.89 -23.69 -11.07
CA ALA A 421 -21.21 -23.99 -10.53
C ALA A 421 -22.24 -23.87 -11.65
N ARG A 422 -23.20 -24.80 -11.69
CA ARG A 422 -24.20 -24.89 -12.75
C ARG A 422 -25.59 -25.16 -12.20
N LEU A 423 -26.56 -24.39 -12.68
CA LEU A 423 -28.00 -24.61 -12.46
C LEU A 423 -28.72 -24.50 -13.80
N GLY A 424 -29.28 -25.61 -14.28
CA GLY A 424 -29.89 -25.69 -15.61
C GLY A 424 -28.89 -25.32 -16.71
N ALA A 425 -29.20 -24.25 -17.45
CA ALA A 425 -28.38 -23.72 -18.54
C ALA A 425 -27.35 -22.65 -18.10
N VAL A 426 -27.44 -22.16 -16.85
CA VAL A 426 -26.52 -21.13 -16.34
C VAL A 426 -25.31 -21.80 -15.70
N THR A 427 -24.11 -21.41 -16.14
CA THR A 427 -22.83 -21.83 -15.56
C THR A 427 -22.03 -20.59 -15.17
N GLY A 428 -21.40 -20.61 -14.00
CA GLY A 428 -20.52 -19.55 -13.52
C GLY A 428 -19.26 -20.12 -12.87
N GLY A 429 -18.17 -19.33 -12.90
CA GLY A 429 -16.94 -19.59 -12.16
C GLY A 429 -16.68 -18.55 -11.09
N CYS A 430 -15.42 -18.39 -10.69
CA CYS A 430 -15.01 -17.41 -9.67
C CYS A 430 -15.59 -16.01 -9.97
N GLY A 431 -16.22 -15.39 -8.96
CA GLY A 431 -16.84 -14.06 -9.03
C GLY A 431 -18.18 -13.99 -9.79
N ASP A 432 -18.54 -15.04 -10.53
CA ASP A 432 -19.85 -15.12 -11.20
C ASP A 432 -20.98 -15.44 -10.21
N ARG A 433 -22.21 -15.16 -10.63
CA ARG A 433 -23.43 -15.46 -9.89
C ARG A 433 -24.27 -16.51 -10.61
N VAL A 434 -24.58 -17.59 -9.90
CA VAL A 434 -25.56 -18.60 -10.33
C VAL A 434 -26.87 -18.35 -9.56
N PRO A 435 -27.99 -18.07 -10.23
CA PRO A 435 -29.23 -17.63 -9.58
C PRO A 435 -30.03 -18.80 -8.99
N SER A 436 -29.54 -19.38 -7.89
CA SER A 436 -30.19 -20.48 -7.17
C SER A 436 -31.00 -20.02 -5.95
N GLY A 437 -32.17 -20.61 -5.70
CA GLY A 437 -32.99 -20.43 -4.50
C GLY A 437 -33.12 -21.69 -3.65
N GLU A 438 -33.89 -21.60 -2.56
CA GLU A 438 -34.24 -22.77 -1.74
C GLU A 438 -34.96 -23.83 -2.60
N GLY A 439 -34.52 -25.09 -2.48
CA GLY A 439 -35.04 -26.21 -3.27
C GLY A 439 -34.28 -26.50 -4.57
N ASP A 440 -33.41 -25.60 -5.03
CA ASP A 440 -32.51 -25.87 -6.15
C ASP A 440 -31.36 -26.79 -5.76
N ALA A 441 -30.82 -27.49 -6.75
CA ALA A 441 -29.66 -28.36 -6.63
C ALA A 441 -28.57 -27.88 -7.60
N VAL A 442 -27.54 -27.21 -7.08
CA VAL A 442 -26.47 -26.61 -7.89
C VAL A 442 -25.35 -27.62 -8.06
N ALA A 443 -25.06 -28.03 -9.30
CA ALA A 443 -23.92 -28.89 -9.59
C ALA A 443 -22.64 -28.06 -9.47
N VAL A 444 -21.70 -28.50 -8.63
CA VAL A 444 -20.40 -27.84 -8.42
C VAL A 444 -19.28 -28.79 -8.81
N ARG A 445 -18.35 -28.30 -9.62
CA ARG A 445 -17.15 -29.03 -10.02
C ARG A 445 -15.91 -28.18 -9.73
N LEU A 446 -14.96 -28.78 -9.03
CA LEU A 446 -13.61 -28.26 -8.84
C LEU A 446 -12.62 -29.25 -9.45
N HIS A 447 -11.79 -28.78 -10.37
CA HIS A 447 -10.69 -29.54 -10.94
C HIS A 447 -9.38 -28.77 -10.74
N VAL A 448 -8.39 -29.42 -10.14
CA VAL A 448 -7.08 -28.82 -9.84
C VAL A 448 -5.99 -29.75 -10.35
N THR A 449 -4.98 -29.19 -11.02
CA THR A 449 -3.86 -29.93 -11.61
C THR A 449 -2.51 -29.36 -11.16
N GLY A 450 -1.44 -30.14 -11.31
CA GLY A 450 -0.10 -29.74 -10.90
C GLY A 450 0.12 -29.81 -9.39
N LEU A 451 -0.55 -30.75 -8.72
CA LEU A 451 -0.46 -30.93 -7.27
C LEU A 451 0.56 -32.01 -6.89
N ASP A 452 1.27 -31.78 -5.79
CA ASP A 452 2.07 -32.82 -5.15
C ASP A 452 1.17 -33.84 -4.43
N ASP A 453 1.64 -35.08 -4.29
CA ASP A 453 1.00 -36.11 -3.47
C ASP A 453 0.81 -35.60 -2.03
N GLY A 454 -0.36 -35.86 -1.45
CA GLY A 454 -0.73 -35.40 -0.10
C GLY A 454 -1.39 -34.02 -0.05
N CYS A 455 -1.52 -33.32 -1.18
CA CYS A 455 -2.40 -32.15 -1.28
C CYS A 455 -3.87 -32.57 -1.13
N VAL A 456 -4.69 -31.69 -0.54
CA VAL A 456 -6.14 -31.90 -0.37
C VAL A 456 -6.89 -30.67 -0.88
N ALA A 457 -7.77 -30.89 -1.85
CA ALA A 457 -8.73 -29.90 -2.32
C ALA A 457 -9.99 -29.94 -1.45
N THR A 458 -10.53 -28.77 -1.10
CA THR A 458 -11.64 -28.60 -0.16
C THR A 458 -12.62 -27.56 -0.72
N LEU A 459 -13.90 -27.92 -0.84
CA LEU A 459 -14.98 -26.97 -1.11
C LEU A 459 -15.58 -26.46 0.20
N LEU A 460 -15.78 -25.14 0.28
CA LEU A 460 -16.23 -24.42 1.46
C LEU A 460 -17.45 -23.55 1.12
N GLY A 461 -18.43 -23.52 2.03
CA GLY A 461 -19.59 -22.62 2.03
C GLY A 461 -19.52 -21.60 3.17
N PRO A 462 -20.59 -20.84 3.47
CA PRO A 462 -20.58 -19.79 4.51
C PRO A 462 -20.56 -20.30 5.96
N GLY A 463 -20.97 -21.55 6.20
CA GLY A 463 -21.10 -22.09 7.54
C GLY A 463 -19.74 -22.50 8.14
N PRO A 464 -19.53 -22.38 9.45
CA PRO A 464 -18.32 -22.83 10.15
C PRO A 464 -18.23 -24.37 10.26
N GLY A 465 -19.07 -25.09 9.52
CA GLY A 465 -19.23 -26.53 9.60
C GLY A 465 -18.17 -27.30 8.81
N ALA A 466 -18.44 -28.59 8.62
CA ALA A 466 -17.60 -29.43 7.76
C ALA A 466 -17.54 -28.87 6.33
N PRO A 467 -16.43 -29.12 5.60
CA PRO A 467 -16.37 -28.84 4.17
C PRO A 467 -17.58 -29.39 3.40
N LEU A 468 -17.97 -28.70 2.33
CA LEU A 468 -19.01 -29.17 1.42
C LEU A 468 -18.58 -30.46 0.71
N ALA A 469 -17.29 -30.57 0.40
CA ALA A 469 -16.65 -31.77 -0.13
C ALA A 469 -15.12 -31.65 -0.03
N THR A 470 -14.42 -32.79 -0.08
CA THR A 470 -12.96 -32.85 -0.13
C THR A 470 -12.50 -33.92 -1.12
N ALA A 471 -11.31 -33.74 -1.70
CA ALA A 471 -10.61 -34.75 -2.49
C ALA A 471 -9.11 -34.66 -2.24
N ALA A 472 -8.47 -35.79 -1.95
CA ALA A 472 -7.01 -35.89 -1.93
C ALA A 472 -6.48 -35.90 -3.37
N ALA A 473 -5.33 -35.26 -3.58
CA ALA A 473 -4.64 -35.30 -4.86
C ALA A 473 -4.20 -36.74 -5.18
N SER A 474 -4.37 -37.14 -6.44
CA SER A 474 -3.94 -38.42 -6.98
C SER A 474 -3.43 -38.21 -8.40
N GLY A 475 -2.22 -38.68 -8.70
CA GLY A 475 -1.65 -38.57 -10.04
C GLY A 475 -1.43 -37.12 -10.51
N GLY A 476 -1.20 -36.19 -9.57
CA GLY A 476 -1.00 -34.78 -9.88
C GLY A 476 -2.28 -33.94 -9.95
N GLU A 477 -3.46 -34.53 -9.70
CA GLU A 477 -4.75 -33.88 -9.86
C GLU A 477 -5.67 -34.12 -8.65
N ALA A 478 -6.60 -33.19 -8.42
CA ALA A 478 -7.72 -33.37 -7.50
C ALA A 478 -9.02 -32.95 -8.21
N LEU A 479 -10.03 -33.83 -8.15
CA LEU A 479 -11.35 -33.60 -8.75
C LEU A 479 -12.43 -33.76 -7.69
N ILE A 480 -13.30 -32.76 -7.57
CA ILE A 480 -14.52 -32.81 -6.79
C ILE A 480 -15.69 -32.55 -7.72
N GLU A 481 -16.65 -33.47 -7.74
CA GLU A 481 -17.95 -33.28 -8.36
C GLU A 481 -19.02 -33.53 -7.30
N THR A 482 -19.80 -32.51 -6.98
CA THR A 482 -20.82 -32.57 -5.92
C THR A 482 -22.03 -31.73 -6.27
N THR A 483 -23.08 -31.84 -5.45
CA THR A 483 -24.26 -30.99 -5.53
C THR A 483 -24.40 -30.20 -4.24
N VAL A 484 -24.53 -28.88 -4.37
CA VAL A 484 -24.71 -27.95 -3.25
C VAL A 484 -26.15 -27.44 -3.27
N PRO A 485 -26.86 -27.41 -2.11
CA PRO A 485 -28.19 -26.84 -2.04
C PRO A 485 -28.21 -25.38 -2.52
N GLY A 486 -29.23 -25.01 -3.30
CA GLY A 486 -29.48 -23.61 -3.62
C GLY A 486 -29.77 -22.79 -2.36
N GLY A 487 -29.45 -21.49 -2.40
CA GLY A 487 -29.53 -20.62 -1.23
C GLY A 487 -28.34 -20.73 -0.26
N THR A 488 -27.32 -21.56 -0.56
CA THR A 488 -26.07 -21.64 0.24
C THR A 488 -25.27 -20.33 0.26
N GLY A 489 -25.59 -19.35 -0.57
CA GLY A 489 -24.94 -18.02 -0.57
C GLY A 489 -23.68 -17.99 -1.43
N PHE A 490 -22.71 -18.87 -1.17
CA PHE A 490 -21.52 -19.02 -2.02
C PHE A 490 -20.86 -20.39 -1.89
N VAL A 491 -20.01 -20.73 -2.86
CA VAL A 491 -19.04 -21.82 -2.79
C VAL A 491 -17.65 -21.31 -3.19
N ARG A 492 -16.62 -21.68 -2.42
CA ARG A 492 -15.21 -21.40 -2.75
C ARG A 492 -14.35 -22.64 -2.51
N ALA A 493 -13.12 -22.62 -2.99
CA ALA A 493 -12.17 -23.72 -2.79
C ALA A 493 -10.88 -23.28 -2.09
N GLU A 494 -10.27 -24.22 -1.38
CA GLU A 494 -8.88 -24.19 -0.92
C GLU A 494 -8.19 -25.50 -1.28
N VAL A 495 -6.90 -25.43 -1.58
CA VAL A 495 -6.02 -26.58 -1.80
C VAL A 495 -4.83 -26.41 -0.89
N ARG A 496 -4.56 -27.39 -0.03
CA ARG A 496 -3.52 -27.32 1.00
C ARG A 496 -2.62 -28.56 0.99
N ARG A 497 -1.37 -28.40 1.40
CA ARG A 497 -0.39 -29.52 1.58
C ARG A 497 -0.68 -30.33 2.85
N GLY A 498 -1.84 -30.97 2.91
CA GLY A 498 -2.26 -31.83 4.01
C GLY A 498 -3.72 -31.63 4.40
N THR A 499 -4.15 -32.38 5.42
CA THR A 499 -5.56 -32.41 5.88
C THR A 499 -5.86 -31.44 7.01
N THR A 500 -4.86 -30.77 7.58
CA THR A 500 -5.07 -29.83 8.68
C THR A 500 -5.53 -28.48 8.15
N PRO A 501 -6.42 -27.76 8.86
CA PRO A 501 -6.90 -26.45 8.43
C PRO A 501 -5.79 -25.40 8.26
N THR A 502 -4.65 -25.57 8.93
CA THR A 502 -3.49 -24.67 8.87
C THR A 502 -2.39 -25.17 7.94
N ALA A 503 -2.59 -26.27 7.21
CA ALA A 503 -1.59 -26.76 6.27
C ALA A 503 -1.28 -25.71 5.19
N PRO A 504 -0.03 -25.61 4.70
CA PRO A 504 0.35 -24.58 3.73
C PRO A 504 -0.57 -24.54 2.50
N MET A 505 -1.01 -23.34 2.14
CA MET A 505 -1.85 -23.11 0.96
C MET A 505 -1.07 -23.39 -0.33
N VAL A 506 -1.76 -24.01 -1.29
CA VAL A 506 -1.29 -24.25 -2.67
C VAL A 506 -2.12 -23.41 -3.64
N ALA A 507 -3.43 -23.37 -3.46
CA ALA A 507 -4.34 -22.54 -4.24
C ALA A 507 -5.61 -22.21 -3.45
N MET A 508 -6.25 -21.09 -3.76
CA MET A 508 -7.59 -20.75 -3.25
C MET A 508 -8.39 -19.94 -4.28
N THR A 509 -9.71 -19.96 -4.21
CA THR A 509 -10.55 -19.23 -5.17
C THR A 509 -11.26 -18.04 -4.52
N ASN A 510 -11.53 -16.99 -5.30
CA ASN A 510 -12.72 -16.19 -5.04
C ASN A 510 -13.99 -17.08 -5.17
N PRO A 511 -15.08 -16.75 -4.48
CA PRO A 511 -16.28 -17.58 -4.48
C PRO A 511 -17.01 -17.54 -5.84
N VAL A 512 -17.75 -18.61 -6.14
CA VAL A 512 -18.94 -18.53 -7.01
C VAL A 512 -20.14 -18.20 -6.13
N LEU A 513 -20.90 -17.16 -6.47
CA LEU A 513 -22.04 -16.71 -5.69
C LEU A 513 -23.29 -17.51 -6.06
N LEU A 514 -23.96 -18.08 -5.06
CA LEU A 514 -25.13 -18.94 -5.22
C LEU A 514 -26.39 -18.22 -4.69
N GLY A 515 -27.10 -17.53 -5.59
CA GLY A 515 -28.42 -16.93 -5.34
C GLY A 515 -28.59 -15.47 -5.76
N GLY A 516 -29.84 -14.98 -5.71
CA GLY A 516 -30.22 -13.61 -6.10
C GLY A 516 -29.81 -12.52 -5.11
N SER A 517 -29.63 -12.86 -3.83
CA SER A 517 -29.29 -11.97 -2.72
C SER A 517 -27.96 -12.30 -2.02
N GLY A 518 -27.10 -13.10 -2.66
CA GLY A 518 -25.71 -13.33 -2.21
C GLY A 518 -24.94 -12.00 -2.05
N PRO A 519 -23.78 -12.00 -1.35
CA PRO A 519 -23.14 -10.82 -0.80
C PRO A 519 -23.14 -9.63 -1.76
N HIS A 520 -23.49 -8.46 -1.23
CA HIS A 520 -23.48 -7.23 -2.00
C HIS A 520 -22.04 -6.80 -2.21
N ARG A 521 -21.74 -6.25 -3.39
CA ARG A 521 -20.47 -5.53 -3.59
C ARG A 521 -20.50 -4.32 -2.67
N ALA A 522 -19.52 -4.24 -1.77
CA ALA A 522 -19.32 -3.06 -0.94
C ALA A 522 -18.85 -1.88 -1.78
#